data_AF-A0A812WHB8-F1
#
_entry.id   AF-A0A812WHB8-F1
#
_cell.length_a   1.000
_cell.length_b   1.000
_cell.length_c   1.000
_cell.angle_alpha   90.00
_cell.angle_beta   90.00
_cell.angle_gamma   90.00
#
_symmetry.space_group_name_H-M   'P 1'
#
loop_
_entity.id
_entity.type
_entity.pdbx_description
1 polymer ?
#
loop_
_entity_poly.entity_id
_entity_poly.type
_entity_poly.pdbx_seq_one_letter_code
_entity_poly.pdbx_strand_id
1 'polypeptide(L)'
;ADLDDEVWPTFEDLTPFEVEHFVQDLQEFKLESVGDPRWLTQHERVEKLNWTAHNQAKEGLDEFVVDQFNTQEKVPALIYDLMLIEVWKERIWPLIKAKIAKFSSLRTYIPVYHEASVANLLEVCLYHRTSCEEAGDALVDLVDYCVRKLRYLVCTPNDELVRQVASAKECTEWDNVRMLDEQFVECEFQICMCVISIIRFLTDHRVAVPLAVTTRLLETHDILLLLVPLMEKAPWVRRNRINGRIEKFEEHKWQVVEADDEGRLPKLQSQVWLSIYNLVMDAECRARYELTSFRRENLLRLRRYINEVVVDQLPPLTNLHRALEELSISGQFTGAGDVAPTPFVVELVAEAREAIVRTYEGRWQEVADQQLQTVFVKETPDELKRLTNMISIPKELFDDGPEPPELSGTSDAVAAAQSSSVASAESAAWEAVTKLALVRSTASFFAAAKSEDAPLDEVLVLSAPAQPTPGPGGRLKLEITRSRKGQLGRTGDKSRSGAAADANLLARRAESGGEDFLLAVAADGVPADKVQSVPFVSQKGASRTAEQLRSLLSKPGREDLLEMYSDDIAEFSIPVGLSAGEEEALEPRFVSWLGLHV
;
A
#
# COMPACT_ATOMS: atom_id res chain seq x y z
N ALA A 1 -2.80 27.28 -0.76
CA ALA A 1 -4.05 26.50 -0.81
C ALA A 1 -3.94 25.43 -1.91
N ASP A 2 -2.75 24.83 -2.02
CA ASP A 2 -2.42 23.53 -1.42
C ASP A 2 -3.47 22.47 -1.66
N LEU A 3 -3.35 21.82 -2.80
CA LEU A 3 -3.80 20.48 -3.03
C LEU A 3 -2.72 19.74 -3.84
N ASP A 4 -2.58 18.46 -3.51
CA ASP A 4 -1.82 17.42 -4.20
C ASP A 4 -0.40 17.17 -3.67
N ASP A 5 -0.32 16.94 -2.36
CA ASP A 5 0.41 15.77 -1.87
C ASP A 5 -0.52 14.55 -2.04
N GLU A 6 0.02 13.40 -2.46
CA GLU A 6 -0.65 12.11 -2.49
C GLU A 6 -1.05 11.68 -1.06
N VAL A 7 -2.17 12.21 -0.58
CA VAL A 7 -2.72 11.89 0.73
C VAL A 7 -3.46 10.55 0.62
N TRP A 8 -2.74 9.45 0.90
CA TRP A 8 -3.34 8.34 1.65
C TRP A 8 -4.10 8.96 2.81
N PRO A 9 -5.35 8.56 3.13
CA PRO A 9 -6.02 9.12 4.29
C PRO A 9 -5.15 8.83 5.52
N THR A 10 -4.41 9.83 5.96
CA THR A 10 -3.65 9.81 7.20
C THR A 10 -4.69 9.98 8.28
N PHE A 11 -5.10 8.88 8.89
CA PHE A 11 -5.81 8.97 10.15
C PHE A 11 -4.92 9.72 11.14
N GLU A 12 -5.51 10.65 11.89
CA GLU A 12 -4.82 11.23 13.05
C GLU A 12 -4.39 10.09 13.97
N ASP A 13 -3.14 10.13 14.44
CA ASP A 13 -2.61 9.11 15.34
C ASP A 13 -3.46 9.05 16.61
N LEU A 14 -4.01 7.87 16.89
CA LEU A 14 -4.83 7.66 18.08
C LEU A 14 -3.98 7.79 19.34
N THR A 15 -4.51 8.49 20.34
CA THR A 15 -3.92 8.48 21.67
C THR A 15 -4.12 7.12 22.36
N PRO A 16 -3.27 6.74 23.33
CA PRO A 16 -3.46 5.50 24.09
C PRO A 16 -4.85 5.39 24.75
N PHE A 17 -5.42 6.52 25.19
CA PHE A 17 -6.76 6.56 25.79
C PHE A 17 -7.89 6.28 24.77
N GLU A 18 -7.76 6.81 23.55
CA GLU A 18 -8.71 6.51 22.47
C GLU A 18 -8.63 5.05 22.05
N VAL A 19 -7.42 4.49 21.97
CA VAL A 19 -7.22 3.06 21.69
C VAL A 19 -7.84 2.19 22.78
N GLU A 20 -7.58 2.49 24.05
CA GLU A 20 -8.18 1.77 25.17
C GLU A 20 -9.71 1.76 25.06
N HIS A 21 -10.32 2.91 24.78
CA HIS A 21 -11.78 3.02 24.61
C HIS A 21 -12.29 2.28 23.37
N PHE A 22 -11.59 2.37 22.24
CA PHE A 22 -12.00 1.71 21.00
C PHE A 22 -11.95 0.20 21.12
N VAL A 23 -10.90 -0.35 21.74
CA VAL A 23 -10.74 -1.78 21.99
C VAL A 23 -11.80 -2.28 22.98
N GLN A 24 -12.08 -1.51 24.04
CA GLN A 24 -13.08 -1.86 25.05
C GLN A 24 -14.49 -2.02 24.45
N ASP A 25 -14.85 -1.08 23.58
CA ASP A 25 -16.16 -1.01 22.95
C ASP A 25 -16.38 -2.06 21.83
N LEU A 26 -15.35 -2.81 21.42
CA LEU A 26 -15.49 -3.85 20.40
C LEU A 26 -16.55 -4.87 20.84
N GLN A 27 -17.48 -5.15 19.93
CA GLN A 27 -18.62 -6.02 20.17
C GLN A 27 -18.82 -7.02 19.03
N GLU A 28 -19.37 -8.17 19.38
CA GLU A 28 -19.79 -9.19 18.42
C GLU A 28 -21.12 -8.78 17.79
N PHE A 29 -21.12 -8.62 16.47
CA PHE A 29 -22.32 -8.32 15.71
C PHE A 29 -23.05 -9.56 15.22
N LYS A 30 -24.32 -9.37 14.89
CA LYS A 30 -25.15 -10.35 14.19
C LYS A 30 -25.08 -10.13 12.69
N LEU A 31 -25.42 -11.17 11.92
CA LEU A 31 -25.31 -11.12 10.46
C LEU A 31 -26.19 -10.03 9.84
N GLU A 32 -27.36 -9.75 10.41
CA GLU A 32 -28.27 -8.70 9.93
C GLU A 32 -27.71 -7.28 10.12
N SER A 33 -26.82 -7.11 11.10
CA SER A 33 -26.22 -5.81 11.45
C SER A 33 -25.07 -5.41 10.55
N VAL A 34 -24.55 -6.30 9.69
CA VAL A 34 -23.45 -5.97 8.78
C VAL A 34 -23.88 -4.81 7.87
N GLY A 35 -23.09 -3.72 7.91
CA GLY A 35 -23.35 -2.48 7.19
C GLY A 35 -24.33 -1.49 7.86
N ASP A 36 -24.94 -1.84 9.00
CA ASP A 36 -25.74 -0.89 9.78
C ASP A 36 -24.86 0.22 10.39
N PRO A 37 -25.44 1.35 10.86
CA PRO A 37 -24.66 2.47 11.39
C PRO A 37 -23.75 2.12 12.59
N ARG A 38 -24.13 1.13 13.42
CA ARG A 38 -23.33 0.69 14.55
C ARG A 38 -22.14 -0.13 14.07
N TRP A 39 -22.38 -1.05 13.15
CA TRP A 39 -21.33 -1.86 12.53
C TRP A 39 -20.34 -0.98 11.75
N LEU A 40 -20.82 0.01 10.98
CA LEU A 40 -19.95 0.98 10.29
C LEU A 40 -19.07 1.79 11.26
N THR A 41 -19.58 2.08 12.45
CA THR A 41 -18.79 2.77 13.49
C THR A 41 -17.70 1.85 14.07
N GLN A 42 -17.97 0.54 14.22
CA GLN A 42 -16.92 -0.41 14.58
C GLN A 42 -15.90 -0.59 13.45
N HIS A 43 -16.33 -0.69 12.19
CA HIS A 43 -15.45 -0.72 11.03
C HIS A 43 -14.48 0.47 11.03
N GLU A 44 -14.99 1.68 11.21
CA GLU A 44 -14.18 2.91 11.30
C GLU A 44 -13.14 2.84 12.42
N ARG A 45 -13.52 2.32 13.60
CA ARG A 45 -12.60 2.14 14.72
C ARG A 45 -11.54 1.10 14.42
N VAL A 46 -11.92 -0.04 13.81
CA VAL A 46 -11.00 -1.10 13.39
C VAL A 46 -9.99 -0.56 12.38
N GLU A 47 -10.41 0.23 11.39
CA GLU A 47 -9.49 0.85 10.43
C GLU A 47 -8.49 1.81 11.09
N LYS A 48 -8.94 2.63 12.04
CA LYS A 48 -8.02 3.52 12.79
C LYS A 48 -7.05 2.73 13.65
N LEU A 49 -7.53 1.69 14.36
CA LEU A 49 -6.68 0.80 15.14
C LEU A 49 -5.65 0.08 14.26
N ASN A 50 -6.08 -0.41 13.10
CA ASN A 50 -5.23 -1.06 12.09
C ASN A 50 -4.13 -0.12 11.60
N TRP A 51 -4.50 1.10 11.20
CA TRP A 51 -3.55 2.13 10.80
C TRP A 51 -2.53 2.44 11.91
N THR A 52 -3.00 2.73 13.12
CA THR A 52 -2.13 3.06 14.26
C THR A 52 -1.20 1.89 14.61
N ALA A 53 -1.69 0.64 14.62
CA ALA A 53 -0.88 -0.53 14.93
C ALA A 53 0.25 -0.74 13.90
N HIS A 54 -0.05 -0.60 12.60
CA HIS A 54 0.97 -0.67 11.56
C HIS A 54 1.98 0.48 11.64
N ASN A 55 1.53 1.69 11.96
CA ASN A 55 2.42 2.83 12.15
C ASN A 55 3.37 2.60 13.34
N GLN A 56 2.84 2.10 14.48
CA GLN A 56 3.63 1.72 15.65
C GLN A 56 4.73 0.71 15.30
N ALA A 57 4.36 -0.37 14.61
CA ALA A 57 5.29 -1.42 14.21
C ALA A 57 6.36 -0.92 13.21
N LYS A 58 5.95 -0.08 12.25
CA LYS A 58 6.84 0.45 11.21
C LYS A 58 7.89 1.41 11.78
N GLU A 59 7.47 2.33 12.65
CA GLU A 59 8.35 3.33 13.26
C GLU A 59 9.08 2.81 14.51
N GLY A 60 8.78 1.58 14.94
CA GLY A 60 9.36 0.97 16.15
C GLY A 60 8.98 1.70 17.43
N LEU A 61 7.73 2.19 17.49
CA LEU A 61 7.15 2.89 18.63
C LEU A 61 6.60 1.88 19.66
N ASP A 62 6.06 2.42 20.75
CA ASP A 62 5.34 1.62 21.76
C ASP A 62 4.04 1.07 21.16
N GLU A 63 3.86 -0.26 21.22
CA GLU A 63 2.78 -0.99 20.54
C GLU A 63 1.52 -1.08 21.41
N PHE A 64 1.07 0.07 21.92
CA PHE A 64 -0.06 0.13 22.85
C PHE A 64 -1.38 -0.38 22.25
N VAL A 65 -1.53 -0.45 20.91
CA VAL A 65 -2.71 -1.09 20.31
C VAL A 65 -2.74 -2.59 20.62
N VAL A 66 -1.63 -3.27 20.36
CA VAL A 66 -1.49 -4.71 20.62
C VAL A 66 -1.62 -4.99 22.11
N ASP A 67 -1.01 -4.17 22.96
CA ASP A 67 -1.11 -4.30 24.41
C ASP A 67 -2.55 -4.16 24.92
N GLN A 68 -3.34 -3.23 24.37
CA GLN A 68 -4.74 -3.08 24.75
C GLN A 68 -5.60 -4.26 24.30
N PHE A 69 -5.36 -4.81 23.09
CA PHE A 69 -6.04 -6.03 22.65
C PHE A 69 -5.77 -7.21 23.60
N ASN A 70 -4.51 -7.38 24.02
CA ASN A 70 -4.12 -8.43 24.95
C ASN A 70 -4.66 -8.19 26.37
N THR A 71 -4.56 -6.97 26.88
CA THR A 71 -4.97 -6.60 28.25
C THR A 71 -6.47 -6.72 28.45
N GLN A 72 -7.25 -6.42 27.41
CA GLN A 72 -8.72 -6.44 27.45
C GLN A 72 -9.34 -7.74 26.91
N GLU A 73 -8.51 -8.71 26.53
CA GLU A 73 -8.92 -10.02 26.00
C GLU A 73 -9.84 -9.91 24.76
N LYS A 74 -9.40 -9.13 23.76
CA LYS A 74 -10.22 -8.77 22.58
C LYS A 74 -9.75 -9.40 21.26
N VAL A 75 -8.66 -10.18 21.22
CA VAL A 75 -8.28 -10.87 19.98
C VAL A 75 -9.34 -11.90 19.54
N PRO A 76 -9.98 -12.69 20.43
CA PRO A 76 -11.10 -13.56 20.05
C PRO A 76 -12.26 -12.81 19.39
N ALA A 77 -12.56 -11.59 19.83
CA ALA A 77 -13.62 -10.77 19.24
C ALA A 77 -13.28 -10.36 17.80
N LEU A 78 -12.01 -10.06 17.49
CA LEU A 78 -11.58 -9.83 16.10
C LEU A 78 -11.70 -11.08 15.24
N ILE A 79 -11.35 -12.25 15.79
CA ILE A 79 -11.51 -13.53 15.07
C ILE A 79 -13.00 -13.80 14.79
N TYR A 80 -13.89 -13.53 15.74
CA TYR A 80 -15.34 -13.60 15.52
C TYR A 80 -15.80 -12.63 14.41
N ASP A 81 -15.35 -11.37 14.44
CA ASP A 81 -15.71 -10.37 13.41
C ASP A 81 -15.24 -10.83 12.01
N LEU A 82 -14.06 -11.44 11.94
CA LEU A 82 -13.53 -12.06 10.72
C LEU A 82 -14.43 -13.22 10.23
N MET A 83 -14.88 -14.10 11.13
CA MET A 83 -15.80 -15.20 10.77
C MET A 83 -17.16 -14.66 10.31
N LEU A 84 -17.66 -13.62 10.97
CA LEU A 84 -18.93 -12.98 10.62
C LEU A 84 -18.90 -12.43 9.19
N ILE A 85 -17.85 -11.69 8.84
CA ILE A 85 -17.73 -11.09 7.52
C ILE A 85 -17.44 -12.13 6.43
N GLU A 86 -16.66 -13.19 6.73
CA GLU A 86 -16.45 -14.32 5.81
C GLU A 86 -17.80 -14.99 5.46
N VAL A 87 -18.62 -15.31 6.47
CA VAL A 87 -19.94 -15.92 6.26
C VAL A 87 -20.88 -14.98 5.51
N TRP A 88 -20.84 -13.68 5.81
CA TRP A 88 -21.62 -12.69 5.08
C TRP A 88 -21.23 -12.63 3.60
N LYS A 89 -19.93 -12.62 3.27
CA LYS A 89 -19.43 -12.67 1.90
C LYS A 89 -19.80 -13.97 1.19
N GLU A 90 -19.81 -15.10 1.88
CA GLU A 90 -20.16 -16.40 1.26
C GLU A 90 -21.68 -16.56 1.02
N ARG A 91 -22.51 -16.08 1.96
CA ARG A 91 -23.95 -16.41 1.99
C ARG A 91 -24.87 -15.27 1.59
N ILE A 92 -24.52 -14.03 1.93
CA ILE A 92 -25.38 -12.87 1.71
C ILE A 92 -24.98 -12.12 0.43
N TRP A 93 -23.68 -11.87 0.23
CA TRP A 93 -23.18 -11.13 -0.94
C TRP A 93 -23.75 -11.63 -2.28
N PRO A 94 -23.78 -12.96 -2.59
CA PRO A 94 -24.35 -13.44 -3.85
C PRO A 94 -25.84 -13.12 -4.05
N LEU A 95 -26.60 -12.94 -2.97
CA LEU A 95 -28.04 -12.64 -3.00
C LEU A 95 -28.33 -11.16 -3.22
N ILE A 96 -27.42 -10.27 -2.81
CA ILE A 96 -27.61 -8.82 -2.85
C ILE A 96 -26.83 -8.15 -3.99
N LYS A 97 -25.70 -8.72 -4.42
CA LYS A 97 -24.74 -8.10 -5.36
C LYS A 97 -25.39 -7.52 -6.62
N ALA A 98 -26.21 -8.31 -7.33
CA ALA A 98 -26.83 -7.86 -8.58
C ALA A 98 -27.82 -6.69 -8.38
N LYS A 99 -28.39 -6.55 -7.20
CA LYS A 99 -29.31 -5.46 -6.85
C LYS A 99 -28.55 -4.21 -6.43
N ILE A 100 -27.48 -4.37 -5.65
CA ILE A 100 -26.66 -3.25 -5.14
C ILE A 100 -25.71 -2.68 -6.20
N ALA A 101 -25.26 -3.47 -7.18
CA ALA A 101 -24.43 -2.99 -8.29
C ALA A 101 -25.07 -1.83 -9.09
N LYS A 102 -26.39 -1.67 -9.02
CA LYS A 102 -27.11 -0.54 -9.65
C LYS A 102 -26.87 0.78 -8.93
N PHE A 103 -26.37 0.74 -7.70
CA PHE A 103 -25.99 1.88 -6.90
C PHE A 103 -24.46 1.88 -6.83
N SER A 104 -23.80 2.79 -7.57
CA SER A 104 -22.38 3.12 -7.32
C SER A 104 -22.34 3.73 -5.92
N SER A 105 -21.76 3.02 -4.95
CA SER A 105 -21.86 3.42 -3.54
C SER A 105 -20.76 2.74 -2.71
N LEU A 106 -19.99 3.56 -1.98
CA LEU A 106 -18.94 3.13 -1.05
C LEU A 106 -19.48 2.15 0.00
N ARG A 107 -20.75 2.30 0.40
CA ARG A 107 -21.43 1.40 1.34
C ARG A 107 -21.49 -0.05 0.87
N THR A 108 -21.49 -0.31 -0.44
CA THR A 108 -21.45 -1.68 -0.99
C THR A 108 -20.08 -2.33 -0.79
N TYR A 109 -19.02 -1.53 -0.89
CA TYR A 109 -17.65 -2.03 -0.87
C TYR A 109 -17.11 -2.22 0.57
N ILE A 110 -17.54 -1.40 1.54
CA ILE A 110 -17.04 -1.45 2.92
C ILE A 110 -17.15 -2.84 3.57
N PRO A 111 -18.29 -3.57 3.50
CA PRO A 111 -18.37 -4.92 4.03
C PRO A 111 -17.33 -5.87 3.42
N VAL A 112 -17.06 -5.75 2.11
CA VAL A 112 -16.04 -6.59 1.44
C VAL A 112 -14.64 -6.24 1.95
N TYR A 113 -14.36 -4.95 2.08
CA TYR A 113 -13.06 -4.44 2.54
C TYR A 113 -12.79 -4.68 4.02
N HIS A 114 -13.82 -4.72 4.86
CA HIS A 114 -13.67 -4.95 6.29
C HIS A 114 -12.95 -6.26 6.62
N GLU A 115 -13.11 -7.31 5.80
CA GLU A 115 -12.35 -8.55 5.99
C GLU A 115 -10.84 -8.31 5.87
N ALA A 116 -10.39 -7.45 4.95
CA ALA A 116 -8.99 -7.07 4.83
C ALA A 116 -8.52 -6.26 6.04
N SER A 117 -9.33 -5.32 6.51
CA SER A 117 -9.07 -4.53 7.73
C SER A 117 -8.81 -5.42 8.96
N VAL A 118 -9.72 -6.37 9.20
CA VAL A 118 -9.64 -7.27 10.36
C VAL A 118 -8.49 -8.26 10.20
N ALA A 119 -8.28 -8.80 9.00
CA ALA A 119 -7.16 -9.70 8.73
C ALA A 119 -5.80 -9.00 8.96
N ASN A 120 -5.63 -7.77 8.45
CA ASN A 120 -4.39 -7.00 8.62
C ASN A 120 -4.14 -6.65 10.10
N LEU A 121 -5.18 -6.22 10.84
CA LEU A 121 -5.05 -5.95 12.27
C LEU A 121 -4.67 -7.22 13.06
N LEU A 122 -5.28 -8.36 12.72
CA LEU A 122 -4.91 -9.66 13.29
C LEU A 122 -3.48 -10.07 12.92
N GLU A 123 -3.02 -9.80 11.70
CA GLU A 123 -1.63 -10.05 11.29
C GLU A 123 -0.65 -9.31 12.19
N VAL A 124 -0.88 -8.02 12.47
CA VAL A 124 -0.03 -7.23 13.37
C VAL A 124 -0.10 -7.75 14.80
N CYS A 125 -1.29 -8.04 15.34
CA CYS A 125 -1.42 -8.58 16.69
C CYS A 125 -0.69 -9.93 16.82
N LEU A 126 -0.94 -10.87 15.91
CA LEU A 126 -0.43 -12.25 15.98
C LEU A 126 1.07 -12.36 15.69
N TYR A 127 1.70 -11.32 15.15
CA TYR A 127 3.16 -11.22 15.15
C TYR A 127 3.72 -11.43 16.57
N HIS A 128 2.99 -10.98 17.60
CA HIS A 128 3.34 -11.17 18.99
C HIS A 128 2.80 -12.47 19.56
N ARG A 129 3.67 -13.19 20.25
CA ARG A 129 3.34 -14.43 20.96
C ARG A 129 2.19 -14.23 21.97
N THR A 130 2.16 -13.10 22.67
CA THR A 130 1.14 -12.80 23.70
C THR A 130 -0.27 -12.79 23.13
N SER A 131 -0.46 -12.26 21.92
CA SER A 131 -1.76 -12.26 21.24
C SER A 131 -2.18 -13.66 20.79
N CYS A 132 -1.23 -14.52 20.43
CA CYS A 132 -1.51 -15.93 20.17
C CYS A 132 -1.95 -16.68 21.43
N GLU A 133 -1.33 -16.38 22.59
CA GLU A 133 -1.72 -16.97 23.88
C GLU A 133 -3.10 -16.50 24.33
N GLU A 134 -3.40 -15.20 24.19
CA GLU A 134 -4.69 -14.60 24.55
C GLU A 134 -5.84 -15.12 23.67
N ALA A 135 -5.62 -15.24 22.36
CA ALA A 135 -6.64 -15.75 21.43
C ALA A 135 -7.10 -17.18 21.76
N GLY A 136 -6.25 -17.98 22.42
CA GLY A 136 -6.62 -19.30 22.93
C GLY A 136 -7.28 -20.21 21.90
N ASP A 137 -8.45 -20.75 22.23
CA ASP A 137 -9.18 -21.70 21.40
C ASP A 137 -9.81 -21.07 20.14
N ALA A 138 -10.01 -19.74 20.12
CA ALA A 138 -10.51 -19.04 18.94
C ALA A 138 -9.55 -19.16 17.74
N LEU A 139 -8.28 -19.48 17.98
CA LEU A 139 -7.31 -19.77 16.92
C LEU A 139 -7.70 -20.97 16.04
N VAL A 140 -8.57 -21.87 16.51
CA VAL A 140 -9.09 -22.97 15.69
C VAL A 140 -9.94 -22.43 14.53
N ASP A 141 -10.86 -21.50 14.79
CA ASP A 141 -11.64 -20.82 13.75
C ASP A 141 -10.71 -20.06 12.78
N LEU A 142 -9.67 -19.41 13.30
CA LEU A 142 -8.70 -18.68 12.48
C LEU A 142 -7.89 -19.60 11.56
N VAL A 143 -7.43 -20.76 12.05
CA VAL A 143 -6.73 -21.75 11.21
C VAL A 143 -7.63 -22.23 10.08
N ASP A 144 -8.88 -22.56 10.39
CA ASP A 144 -9.86 -23.03 9.42
C ASP A 144 -10.11 -21.96 8.34
N TYR A 145 -10.22 -20.70 8.74
CA TYR A 145 -10.29 -19.55 7.85
C TYR A 145 -9.06 -19.44 6.95
N CYS A 146 -7.86 -19.43 7.53
CA CYS A 146 -6.62 -19.35 6.79
C CYS A 146 -6.49 -20.47 5.76
N VAL A 147 -6.86 -21.71 6.13
CA VAL A 147 -6.83 -22.85 5.21
C VAL A 147 -7.82 -22.70 4.07
N ARG A 148 -9.03 -22.15 4.29
CA ARG A 148 -9.97 -21.84 3.20
C ARG A 148 -9.38 -20.84 2.20
N LYS A 149 -8.76 -19.77 2.70
CA LYS A 149 -8.09 -18.76 1.85
C LYS A 149 -6.88 -19.34 1.11
N LEU A 150 -6.03 -20.13 1.77
CA LEU A 150 -4.90 -20.81 1.12
C LEU A 150 -5.37 -21.82 0.06
N ARG A 151 -6.47 -22.54 0.31
CA ARG A 151 -7.05 -23.46 -0.66
C ARG A 151 -7.56 -22.72 -1.89
N TYR A 152 -8.28 -21.60 -1.71
CA TYR A 152 -8.65 -20.72 -2.81
C TYR A 152 -7.41 -20.29 -3.61
N LEU A 153 -6.37 -19.83 -2.91
CA LEU A 153 -5.13 -19.39 -3.53
C LEU A 153 -4.40 -20.49 -4.30
N VAL A 154 -4.44 -21.74 -3.85
CA VAL A 154 -3.81 -22.90 -4.54
C VAL A 154 -4.67 -23.38 -5.71
N CYS A 155 -6.00 -23.40 -5.57
CA CYS A 155 -6.92 -23.94 -6.58
C CYS A 155 -7.25 -22.97 -7.73
N THR A 156 -7.22 -21.66 -7.52
CA THR A 156 -7.60 -20.66 -8.52
C THR A 156 -6.40 -20.22 -9.38
N PRO A 157 -6.40 -20.37 -10.71
CA PRO A 157 -5.27 -19.98 -11.57
C PRO A 157 -4.75 -18.56 -11.33
N ASN A 158 -3.43 -18.32 -11.47
CA ASN A 158 -2.82 -17.00 -11.16
C ASN A 158 -3.41 -15.86 -12.00
N ASP A 159 -3.84 -16.14 -13.22
CA ASP A 159 -4.49 -15.19 -14.13
C ASP A 159 -5.92 -14.82 -13.74
N GLU A 160 -6.58 -15.67 -12.93
CA GLU A 160 -7.88 -15.39 -12.34
C GLU A 160 -7.75 -14.71 -10.97
N LEU A 161 -6.67 -15.00 -10.23
CA LEU A 161 -6.39 -14.37 -8.92
C LEU A 161 -6.07 -12.89 -9.03
N VAL A 162 -5.38 -12.50 -10.11
CA VAL A 162 -4.88 -11.14 -10.30
C VAL A 162 -5.05 -10.75 -11.74
N ARG A 163 -6.15 -10.06 -12.04
CA ARG A 163 -6.39 -9.56 -13.38
C ARG A 163 -5.47 -8.39 -13.67
N GLN A 164 -4.75 -8.46 -14.78
CA GLN A 164 -3.96 -7.35 -15.29
C GLN A 164 -4.79 -6.62 -16.33
N VAL A 165 -5.32 -5.45 -15.96
CA VAL A 165 -6.03 -4.55 -16.87
C VAL A 165 -5.03 -4.00 -17.88
N ALA A 166 -5.29 -4.21 -19.18
CA ALA A 166 -4.33 -3.84 -20.22
C ALA A 166 -4.38 -2.35 -20.59
N SER A 167 -5.52 -1.68 -20.34
CA SER A 167 -5.69 -0.25 -20.58
C SER A 167 -6.91 0.31 -19.84
N ALA A 168 -6.90 1.62 -19.54
CA ALA A 168 -8.06 2.31 -18.97
C ALA A 168 -9.35 2.17 -19.81
N LYS A 169 -9.22 1.94 -21.12
CA LYS A 169 -10.36 1.65 -22.01
C LYS A 169 -11.05 0.33 -21.68
N GLU A 170 -10.31 -0.67 -21.21
CA GLU A 170 -10.90 -1.95 -20.80
C GLU A 170 -11.82 -1.75 -19.58
N CYS A 171 -11.43 -0.91 -18.62
CA CYS A 171 -12.26 -0.58 -17.46
C CYS A 171 -13.54 0.18 -17.83
N THR A 172 -13.47 1.09 -18.80
CA THR A 172 -14.66 1.86 -19.23
C THR A 172 -15.74 1.00 -19.91
N GLU A 173 -15.40 -0.21 -20.34
CA GLU A 173 -16.35 -1.17 -20.93
C GLU A 173 -17.01 -2.06 -19.87
N TRP A 174 -16.62 -1.97 -18.60
CA TRP A 174 -17.17 -2.82 -17.55
C TRP A 174 -18.53 -2.32 -17.11
N ASP A 175 -19.45 -3.27 -16.87
CA ASP A 175 -20.67 -2.95 -16.14
C ASP A 175 -20.37 -2.90 -14.63
N ASN A 176 -21.27 -2.26 -13.87
CA ASN A 176 -21.07 -2.09 -12.43
C ASN A 176 -20.94 -3.42 -11.68
N VAL A 177 -21.57 -4.50 -12.18
CA VAL A 177 -21.51 -5.83 -11.55
C VAL A 177 -20.10 -6.40 -11.68
N ARG A 178 -19.50 -6.26 -12.86
CA ARG A 178 -18.13 -6.67 -13.14
C ARG A 178 -17.12 -5.81 -12.39
N MET A 179 -17.32 -4.50 -12.30
CA MET A 179 -16.46 -3.64 -11.47
C MET A 179 -16.40 -4.12 -10.01
N LEU A 180 -17.56 -4.45 -9.43
CA LEU A 180 -17.63 -5.00 -8.08
C LEU A 180 -16.97 -6.38 -7.95
N ASP A 181 -17.05 -7.24 -8.98
CA ASP A 181 -16.32 -8.51 -8.98
C ASP A 181 -14.82 -8.30 -8.93
N GLU A 182 -14.30 -7.39 -9.74
CA GLU A 182 -12.86 -7.15 -9.84
C GLU A 182 -12.32 -6.56 -8.53
N GLN A 183 -13.04 -5.60 -7.93
CA GLN A 183 -12.74 -5.10 -6.58
C GLN A 183 -12.78 -6.20 -5.51
N PHE A 184 -13.76 -7.10 -5.59
CA PHE A 184 -13.85 -8.24 -4.68
C PHE A 184 -12.65 -9.17 -4.83
N VAL A 185 -12.28 -9.53 -6.07
CA VAL A 185 -11.14 -10.41 -6.36
C VAL A 185 -9.82 -9.78 -5.91
N GLU A 186 -9.64 -8.49 -6.14
CA GLU A 186 -8.45 -7.76 -5.68
C GLU A 186 -8.34 -7.76 -4.16
N CYS A 187 -9.44 -7.43 -3.46
CA CYS A 187 -9.50 -7.47 -2.00
C CYS A 187 -9.23 -8.89 -1.47
N GLU A 188 -9.84 -9.90 -2.08
CA GLU A 188 -9.65 -11.31 -1.72
C GLU A 188 -8.19 -11.75 -1.88
N PHE A 189 -7.52 -11.28 -2.94
CA PHE A 189 -6.10 -11.57 -3.15
C PHE A 189 -5.23 -10.97 -2.03
N GLN A 190 -5.48 -9.72 -1.63
CA GLN A 190 -4.75 -9.06 -0.54
C GLN A 190 -4.93 -9.81 0.79
N ILE A 191 -6.18 -10.21 1.10
CA ILE A 191 -6.51 -11.03 2.28
C ILE A 191 -5.72 -12.35 2.26
N CYS A 192 -5.63 -13.01 1.09
CA CYS A 192 -4.87 -14.24 0.96
C CYS A 192 -3.37 -14.03 1.24
N MET A 193 -2.79 -12.88 0.89
CA MET A 193 -1.38 -12.58 1.18
C MET A 193 -1.16 -12.38 2.68
N CYS A 194 -2.07 -11.64 3.34
CA CYS A 194 -2.07 -11.45 4.79
C CYS A 194 -2.16 -12.80 5.54
N VAL A 195 -3.03 -13.70 5.09
CA VAL A 195 -3.19 -15.05 5.67
C VAL A 195 -1.89 -15.88 5.66
N ILE A 196 -1.02 -15.68 4.66
CA ILE A 196 0.27 -16.38 4.62
C ILE A 196 1.14 -15.98 5.83
N SER A 197 1.16 -14.69 6.18
CA SER A 197 1.86 -14.21 7.38
C SER A 197 1.22 -14.71 8.66
N ILE A 198 -0.12 -14.70 8.76
CA ILE A 198 -0.84 -15.24 9.92
C ILE A 198 -0.46 -16.71 10.16
N ILE A 199 -0.48 -17.55 9.12
CA ILE A 199 -0.03 -18.95 9.24
C ILE A 199 1.42 -19.03 9.70
N ARG A 200 2.32 -18.20 9.16
CA ARG A 200 3.70 -18.15 9.61
C ARG A 200 3.76 -17.85 11.12
N PHE A 201 3.05 -16.85 11.61
CA PHE A 201 3.07 -16.48 13.03
C PHE A 201 2.49 -17.58 13.93
N LEU A 202 1.39 -18.22 13.54
CA LEU A 202 0.84 -19.37 14.28
C LEU A 202 1.82 -20.54 14.36
N THR A 203 2.58 -20.80 13.29
CA THR A 203 3.61 -21.86 13.31
C THR A 203 4.87 -21.45 14.09
N ASP A 204 5.23 -20.16 14.11
CA ASP A 204 6.37 -19.62 14.85
C ASP A 204 6.12 -19.69 16.36
N HIS A 205 4.89 -19.36 16.77
CA HIS A 205 4.42 -19.35 18.15
C HIS A 205 3.75 -20.65 18.57
N ARG A 206 4.00 -21.77 17.85
CA ARG A 206 3.32 -23.06 18.09
C ARG A 206 3.36 -23.54 19.55
N VAL A 207 4.44 -23.25 20.27
CA VAL A 207 4.61 -23.64 21.69
C VAL A 207 3.65 -22.88 22.61
N ALA A 208 3.18 -21.71 22.18
CA ALA A 208 2.32 -20.80 22.91
C ALA A 208 0.82 -21.03 22.64
N VAL A 209 0.48 -21.60 21.49
CA VAL A 209 -0.91 -21.86 21.08
C VAL A 209 -1.43 -23.20 21.63
N PRO A 210 -2.75 -23.37 21.80
CA PRO A 210 -3.33 -24.65 22.20
C PRO A 210 -2.97 -25.79 21.24
N LEU A 211 -2.82 -27.01 21.78
CA LEU A 211 -2.51 -28.19 20.98
C LEU A 211 -3.55 -28.46 19.86
N ALA A 212 -4.79 -28.03 20.06
CA ALA A 212 -5.85 -28.11 19.06
C ALA A 212 -5.43 -27.42 17.74
N VAL A 213 -4.71 -26.30 17.79
CA VAL A 213 -4.18 -25.59 16.62
C VAL A 213 -3.21 -26.47 15.82
N THR A 214 -2.27 -27.13 16.51
CA THR A 214 -1.31 -28.05 15.84
C THR A 214 -2.03 -29.24 15.20
N THR A 215 -3.02 -29.79 15.89
CA THR A 215 -3.85 -30.90 15.38
C THR A 215 -4.62 -30.47 14.12
N ARG A 216 -5.25 -29.30 14.16
CA ARG A 216 -5.97 -28.73 13.02
C ARG A 216 -5.05 -28.47 11.82
N LEU A 217 -3.86 -27.93 12.04
CA LEU A 217 -2.87 -27.66 10.98
C LEU A 217 -2.37 -28.94 10.31
N LEU A 218 -1.99 -29.97 11.08
CA LEU A 218 -1.28 -31.15 10.56
C LEU A 218 -2.20 -32.34 10.24
N GLU A 219 -3.18 -32.61 11.08
CA GLU A 219 -4.02 -33.81 10.98
C GLU A 219 -5.32 -33.52 10.22
N THR A 220 -6.01 -32.42 10.54
CA THR A 220 -7.29 -32.06 9.92
C THR A 220 -7.11 -31.49 8.51
N HIS A 221 -6.25 -30.49 8.35
CA HIS A 221 -6.08 -29.76 7.08
C HIS A 221 -4.88 -30.19 6.25
N ASP A 222 -3.89 -30.83 6.88
CA ASP A 222 -2.61 -31.18 6.28
C ASP A 222 -1.98 -30.00 5.53
N ILE A 223 -1.66 -28.94 6.29
CA ILE A 223 -1.26 -27.65 5.73
C ILE A 223 0.02 -27.74 4.88
N LEU A 224 0.89 -28.73 5.11
CA LEU A 224 2.07 -28.97 4.28
C LEU A 224 1.72 -29.38 2.84
N LEU A 225 0.57 -30.04 2.63
CA LEU A 225 0.04 -30.29 1.29
C LEU A 225 -0.51 -29.04 0.60
N LEU A 226 -0.72 -27.93 1.32
CA LEU A 226 -1.12 -26.64 0.75
C LEU A 226 0.10 -25.73 0.53
N LEU A 227 1.00 -25.63 1.51
CA LEU A 227 2.16 -24.73 1.45
C LEU A 227 3.16 -25.11 0.36
N VAL A 228 3.38 -26.41 0.11
CA VAL A 228 4.31 -26.84 -0.95
C VAL A 228 3.81 -26.46 -2.35
N PRO A 229 2.58 -26.81 -2.79
CA PRO A 229 2.07 -26.33 -4.07
C PRO A 229 2.02 -24.80 -4.17
N LEU A 230 1.73 -24.11 -3.06
CA LEU A 230 1.72 -22.65 -3.03
C LEU A 230 3.11 -22.06 -3.33
N MET A 231 4.17 -22.64 -2.77
CA MET A 231 5.57 -22.26 -3.06
C MET A 231 5.89 -22.38 -4.55
N GLU A 232 5.39 -23.42 -5.22
CA GLU A 232 5.63 -23.62 -6.66
C GLU A 232 4.85 -22.65 -7.53
N LYS A 233 3.62 -22.34 -7.10
CA LYS A 233 2.69 -21.45 -7.79
C LYS A 233 3.09 -19.98 -7.69
N ALA A 234 3.69 -19.60 -6.55
CA ALA A 234 4.19 -18.27 -6.24
C ALA A 234 3.28 -17.12 -6.74
N PRO A 235 2.01 -17.04 -6.29
CA PRO A 235 1.02 -16.10 -6.81
C PRO A 235 1.37 -14.62 -6.55
N TRP A 236 2.31 -14.34 -5.64
CA TRP A 236 2.89 -13.02 -5.38
C TRP A 236 3.99 -12.61 -6.38
N VAL A 237 4.30 -13.43 -7.38
CA VAL A 237 5.20 -13.08 -8.48
C VAL A 237 4.44 -13.17 -9.79
N ARG A 238 4.49 -12.10 -10.59
CA ARG A 238 3.87 -12.09 -11.91
C ARG A 238 4.79 -11.47 -12.94
N ARG A 239 4.57 -11.81 -14.21
CA ARG A 239 5.10 -11.02 -15.33
C ARG A 239 4.00 -10.09 -15.81
N ASN A 240 4.26 -8.80 -15.83
CA ASN A 240 3.33 -7.81 -16.32
C ASN A 240 3.19 -7.96 -17.84
N ARG A 241 1.95 -8.09 -18.32
CA ARG A 241 1.60 -8.35 -19.72
C ARG A 241 1.83 -7.13 -20.62
N ILE A 242 1.85 -5.93 -20.05
CA ILE A 242 2.00 -4.65 -20.77
C ILE A 242 3.49 -4.35 -20.99
N ASN A 243 4.27 -4.31 -19.92
CA ASN A 243 5.69 -3.91 -19.98
C ASN A 243 6.66 -5.11 -20.06
N GLY A 244 6.17 -6.34 -19.85
CA GLY A 244 6.98 -7.57 -19.87
C GLY A 244 7.87 -7.79 -18.66
N ARG A 245 7.91 -6.84 -17.70
CA ARG A 245 8.76 -6.89 -16.50
C ARG A 245 8.19 -7.83 -15.44
N ILE A 246 9.08 -8.30 -14.56
CA ILE A 246 8.70 -9.09 -13.39
C ILE A 246 8.25 -8.12 -12.29
N GLU A 247 7.13 -8.44 -11.66
CA GLU A 247 6.60 -7.72 -10.51
C GLU A 247 6.47 -8.69 -9.33
N LYS A 248 6.79 -8.19 -8.14
CA LYS A 248 6.61 -8.88 -6.86
C LYS A 248 5.57 -8.11 -6.05
N PHE A 249 4.67 -8.83 -5.39
CA PHE A 249 3.69 -8.22 -4.51
C PHE A 249 4.31 -7.97 -3.13
N GLU A 250 4.48 -6.70 -2.79
CA GLU A 250 5.14 -6.24 -1.57
C GLU A 250 4.40 -5.01 -1.04
N GLU A 251 4.18 -4.95 0.28
CA GLU A 251 3.53 -3.80 0.95
C GLU A 251 2.16 -3.47 0.33
N HIS A 252 1.35 -4.52 0.14
CA HIS A 252 0.01 -4.47 -0.47
C HIS A 252 -0.02 -3.93 -1.91
N LYS A 253 1.11 -3.88 -2.62
CA LYS A 253 1.19 -3.39 -4.00
C LYS A 253 2.08 -4.25 -4.88
N TRP A 254 1.79 -4.23 -6.17
CA TRP A 254 2.68 -4.79 -7.18
C TRP A 254 3.83 -3.84 -7.45
N GLN A 255 5.05 -4.29 -7.18
CA GLN A 255 6.27 -3.51 -7.37
C GLN A 255 7.10 -4.13 -8.49
N VAL A 256 7.54 -3.30 -9.44
CA VAL A 256 8.45 -3.72 -10.52
C VAL A 256 9.80 -4.06 -9.90
N VAL A 257 10.36 -5.20 -10.31
CA VAL A 257 11.67 -5.66 -9.84
C VAL A 257 12.73 -5.15 -10.82
N GLU A 258 13.67 -4.37 -10.31
CA GLU A 258 14.84 -3.94 -11.06
C GLU A 258 15.80 -5.12 -11.29
N ALA A 259 16.63 -5.03 -12.34
CA ALA A 259 17.48 -6.15 -12.77
C ALA A 259 18.42 -6.66 -11.66
N ASP A 260 18.94 -5.76 -10.82
CA ASP A 260 19.84 -6.09 -9.72
C ASP A 260 19.11 -6.81 -8.55
N ASP A 261 17.79 -6.65 -8.44
CA ASP A 261 16.94 -7.20 -7.37
C ASP A 261 16.12 -8.42 -7.82
N GLU A 262 16.31 -8.92 -9.05
CA GLU A 262 15.58 -10.09 -9.56
C GLU A 262 15.78 -11.31 -8.63
N GLY A 263 16.99 -11.52 -8.14
CA GLY A 263 17.36 -12.60 -7.22
C GLY A 263 16.91 -12.42 -5.76
N ARG A 264 16.41 -11.23 -5.38
CA ARG A 264 15.93 -10.98 -4.02
C ARG A 264 14.66 -11.78 -3.74
N LEU A 265 14.62 -12.51 -2.64
CA LEU A 265 13.48 -13.34 -2.28
C LEU A 265 12.30 -12.44 -1.84
N PRO A 266 11.08 -12.62 -2.40
CA PRO A 266 9.89 -11.92 -1.92
C PRO A 266 9.62 -12.22 -0.44
N LYS A 267 9.15 -11.24 0.34
CA LYS A 267 8.82 -11.40 1.77
C LYS A 267 7.81 -12.52 1.98
N LEU A 268 6.77 -12.59 1.16
CA LEU A 268 5.74 -13.64 1.22
C LEU A 268 6.31 -15.05 0.96
N GLN A 269 7.28 -15.16 0.05
CA GLN A 269 7.96 -16.43 -0.17
C GLN A 269 8.75 -16.86 1.07
N SER A 270 9.40 -15.91 1.75
CA SER A 270 10.05 -16.17 3.03
C SER A 270 9.07 -16.64 4.09
N GLN A 271 7.85 -16.07 4.16
CA GLN A 271 6.83 -16.50 5.11
C GLN A 271 6.41 -17.96 4.90
N VAL A 272 6.21 -18.39 3.64
CA VAL A 272 5.88 -19.79 3.34
C VAL A 272 7.04 -20.72 3.71
N TRP A 273 8.28 -20.33 3.38
CA TRP A 273 9.48 -21.10 3.75
C TRP A 273 9.62 -21.29 5.26
N LEU A 274 9.45 -20.21 6.02
CA LEU A 274 9.53 -20.25 7.47
C LEU A 274 8.38 -21.05 8.09
N SER A 275 7.18 -20.98 7.52
CA SER A 275 6.04 -21.81 7.96
C SER A 275 6.35 -23.31 7.81
N ILE A 276 6.90 -23.71 6.65
CA ILE A 276 7.31 -25.09 6.39
C ILE A 276 8.45 -25.48 7.33
N TYR A 277 9.44 -24.61 7.51
CA TYR A 277 10.57 -24.82 8.42
C TYR A 277 10.07 -25.08 9.85
N ASN A 278 9.19 -24.23 10.37
CA ASN A 278 8.67 -24.32 11.73
C ASN A 278 7.96 -25.67 11.98
N LEU A 279 7.20 -26.16 11.01
CA LEU A 279 6.49 -27.45 11.12
C LEU A 279 7.41 -28.66 10.93
N VAL A 280 8.32 -28.63 9.96
CA VAL A 280 9.16 -29.79 9.61
C VAL A 280 10.33 -29.96 10.58
N MET A 281 10.83 -28.85 11.14
CA MET A 281 11.98 -28.86 12.04
C MET A 281 11.59 -29.10 13.51
N ASP A 282 10.34 -28.87 13.89
CA ASP A 282 9.81 -29.14 15.21
C ASP A 282 9.59 -30.64 15.46
N ALA A 283 10.09 -31.14 16.59
CA ALA A 283 10.05 -32.55 16.92
C ALA A 283 8.63 -33.06 17.25
N GLU A 284 7.79 -32.23 17.86
CA GLU A 284 6.42 -32.59 18.20
C GLU A 284 5.55 -32.66 16.95
N CYS A 285 5.70 -31.69 16.04
CA CYS A 285 5.06 -31.72 14.72
C CYS A 285 5.45 -32.98 13.94
N ARG A 286 6.75 -33.33 13.90
CA ARG A 286 7.22 -34.55 13.23
C ARG A 286 6.67 -35.84 13.85
N ALA A 287 6.53 -35.89 15.16
CA ALA A 287 5.98 -37.06 15.85
C ALA A 287 4.50 -37.29 15.51
N ARG A 288 3.75 -36.21 15.25
CA ARG A 288 2.32 -36.26 14.89
C ARG A 288 2.09 -36.43 13.38
N TYR A 289 2.97 -35.89 12.57
CA TYR A 289 2.80 -35.89 11.12
C TYR A 289 3.12 -37.28 10.54
N GLU A 290 2.09 -38.09 10.30
CA GLU A 290 2.24 -39.39 9.64
C GLU A 290 2.79 -39.21 8.23
N LEU A 291 4.05 -39.62 8.03
CA LEU A 291 4.74 -39.42 6.77
C LEU A 291 4.44 -40.55 5.76
N THR A 292 3.33 -40.41 5.05
CA THR A 292 2.98 -41.29 3.93
C THR A 292 3.90 -41.07 2.72
N SER A 293 3.91 -42.00 1.77
CA SER A 293 4.71 -41.85 0.54
C SER A 293 4.32 -40.59 -0.26
N PHE A 294 3.03 -40.27 -0.31
CA PHE A 294 2.51 -39.07 -0.97
C PHE A 294 2.98 -37.77 -0.27
N ARG A 295 2.86 -37.70 1.07
CA ARG A 295 3.32 -36.57 1.87
C ARG A 295 4.82 -36.34 1.75
N ARG A 296 5.59 -37.43 1.76
CA ARG A 296 7.04 -37.39 1.54
C ARG A 296 7.39 -36.85 0.17
N GLU A 297 6.79 -37.39 -0.89
CA GLU A 297 7.03 -36.93 -2.26
C GLU A 297 6.67 -35.46 -2.44
N ASN A 298 5.58 -35.01 -1.80
CA ASN A 298 5.23 -33.60 -1.77
C ASN A 298 6.35 -32.75 -1.16
N LEU A 299 6.81 -33.05 0.06
CA LEU A 299 7.89 -32.29 0.71
C LEU A 299 9.19 -32.30 -0.10
N LEU A 300 9.55 -33.42 -0.73
CA LEU A 300 10.77 -33.54 -1.51
C LEU A 300 10.78 -32.67 -2.78
N ARG A 301 9.63 -32.16 -3.24
CA ARG A 301 9.55 -31.17 -4.32
C ARG A 301 10.23 -29.86 -3.97
N LEU A 302 10.31 -29.50 -2.68
CA LEU A 302 10.92 -28.26 -2.22
C LEU A 302 12.42 -28.17 -2.52
N ARG A 303 13.12 -29.30 -2.60
CA ARG A 303 14.59 -29.34 -2.75
C ARG A 303 15.07 -28.57 -3.98
N ARG A 304 14.34 -28.61 -5.09
CA ARG A 304 14.70 -27.90 -6.32
C ARG A 304 14.63 -26.37 -6.20
N TYR A 305 13.96 -25.86 -5.17
CA TYR A 305 13.80 -24.43 -4.92
C TYR A 305 14.80 -23.88 -3.89
N ILE A 306 15.54 -24.76 -3.19
CA ILE A 306 16.57 -24.34 -2.24
C ILE A 306 17.91 -24.28 -2.97
N ASN A 307 18.31 -23.07 -3.35
CA ASN A 307 19.61 -22.79 -3.97
C ASN A 307 20.48 -21.90 -3.06
N GLU A 308 21.73 -21.68 -3.44
CA GLU A 308 22.68 -20.88 -2.63
C GLU A 308 22.16 -19.47 -2.34
N VAL A 309 21.48 -18.83 -3.30
CA VAL A 309 20.91 -17.48 -3.15
C VAL A 309 19.78 -17.46 -2.12
N VAL A 310 18.91 -18.47 -2.14
CA VAL A 310 17.81 -18.64 -1.17
C VAL A 310 18.37 -18.92 0.22
N VAL A 311 19.41 -19.74 0.33
CA VAL A 311 20.05 -20.06 1.61
C VAL A 311 20.82 -18.86 2.17
N ASP A 312 21.47 -18.06 1.34
CA ASP A 312 22.16 -16.83 1.76
C ASP A 312 21.18 -15.81 2.35
N GLN A 313 20.00 -15.66 1.73
CA GLN A 313 18.94 -14.76 2.21
C GLN A 313 18.12 -15.34 3.37
N LEU A 314 18.01 -16.67 3.49
CA LEU A 314 17.33 -17.36 4.58
C LEU A 314 18.19 -18.51 5.14
N PRO A 315 19.20 -18.20 5.98
CA PRO A 315 20.14 -19.20 6.51
C PRO A 315 19.50 -20.44 7.16
N PRO A 316 18.36 -20.35 7.88
CA PRO A 316 17.69 -21.53 8.44
C PRO A 316 17.33 -22.62 7.42
N LEU A 317 17.15 -22.26 6.13
CA LEU A 317 16.83 -23.22 5.08
C LEU A 317 17.96 -24.22 4.80
N THR A 318 19.18 -23.96 5.25
CA THR A 318 20.27 -24.97 5.24
C THR A 318 19.86 -26.23 6.01
N ASN A 319 19.25 -26.06 7.18
CA ASN A 319 18.86 -27.17 8.03
C ASN A 319 17.66 -27.91 7.44
N LEU A 320 16.69 -27.17 6.89
CA LEU A 320 15.55 -27.77 6.20
C LEU A 320 16.01 -28.57 4.97
N HIS A 321 16.91 -28.01 4.16
CA HIS A 321 17.46 -28.70 3.00
C HIS A 321 18.14 -30.01 3.40
N ARG A 322 18.98 -29.98 4.44
CA ARG A 322 19.60 -31.18 4.99
C ARG A 322 18.55 -32.20 5.45
N ALA A 323 17.50 -31.77 6.15
CA ALA A 323 16.43 -32.67 6.59
C ALA A 323 15.68 -33.30 5.41
N LEU A 324 15.44 -32.55 4.33
CA LEU A 324 14.83 -33.06 3.11
C LEU A 324 15.75 -34.04 2.35
N GLU A 325 17.06 -33.80 2.34
CA GLU A 325 18.04 -34.73 1.77
C GLU A 325 18.11 -36.04 2.58
N GLU A 326 18.20 -35.96 3.91
CA GLU A 326 18.15 -37.11 4.81
C GLU A 326 16.84 -37.90 4.64
N LEU A 327 15.71 -37.19 4.48
CA LEU A 327 14.40 -37.79 4.23
C LEU A 327 14.36 -38.53 2.89
N SER A 328 15.01 -38.01 1.85
CA SER A 328 15.06 -38.65 0.53
C SER A 328 15.81 -39.99 0.56
N ILE A 329 16.81 -40.11 1.45
CA ILE A 329 17.66 -41.32 1.58
C ILE A 329 17.02 -42.33 2.54
N SER A 330 16.62 -41.88 3.73
CA SER A 330 16.14 -42.76 4.80
C SER A 330 14.65 -43.09 4.71
N GLY A 331 13.89 -42.29 3.95
CA GLY A 331 12.44 -42.44 3.80
C GLY A 331 11.60 -41.98 4.99
N GLN A 332 12.24 -41.55 6.09
CA GLN A 332 11.63 -41.06 7.33
C GLN A 332 12.39 -39.85 7.89
N PHE A 333 11.83 -39.11 8.84
CA PHE A 333 12.56 -38.02 9.51
C PHE A 333 13.56 -38.56 10.55
N THR A 334 14.79 -38.08 10.53
CA THR A 334 15.81 -38.44 11.53
C THR A 334 15.35 -38.06 12.94
N GLY A 335 15.36 -39.04 13.87
CA GLY A 335 14.87 -38.85 15.24
C GLY A 335 13.39 -39.17 15.46
N ALA A 336 12.66 -39.68 14.46
CA ALA A 336 11.36 -40.32 14.64
C ALA A 336 11.53 -41.70 15.30
N GLY A 337 12.03 -41.73 16.55
CA GLY A 337 11.94 -42.92 17.39
C GLY A 337 10.49 -43.31 17.64
N ASP A 338 10.23 -44.59 17.94
CA ASP A 338 8.93 -45.24 18.16
C ASP A 338 7.75 -44.27 18.29
N VAL A 339 6.88 -44.26 17.28
CA VAL A 339 5.64 -43.48 17.24
C VAL A 339 4.89 -43.70 18.55
N ALA A 340 5.00 -42.73 19.46
CA ALA A 340 4.21 -42.73 20.68
C ALA A 340 2.73 -42.73 20.24
N PRO A 341 1.86 -43.55 20.85
CA PRO A 341 0.45 -43.56 20.49
C PRO A 341 -0.08 -42.14 20.59
N THR A 342 -0.72 -41.67 19.51
CA THR A 342 -1.35 -40.36 19.43
C THR A 342 -2.20 -40.19 20.70
N PRO A 343 -1.91 -39.22 21.58
CA PRO A 343 -2.73 -39.01 22.76
C PRO A 343 -4.18 -38.83 22.29
N PHE A 344 -5.13 -39.37 23.03
CA PHE A 344 -6.55 -39.12 22.77
C PHE A 344 -6.79 -37.62 22.94
N VAL A 345 -6.74 -36.87 21.84
CA VAL A 345 -7.02 -35.43 21.81
C VAL A 345 -8.50 -35.28 21.46
N VAL A 346 -9.28 -34.69 22.37
CA VAL A 346 -10.63 -34.22 22.03
C VAL A 346 -10.43 -33.03 21.10
N GLU A 347 -10.75 -33.20 19.82
CA GLU A 347 -10.62 -32.14 18.81
C GLU A 347 -11.60 -31.01 19.15
N LEU A 348 -11.07 -29.82 19.41
CA LEU A 348 -11.89 -28.62 19.61
C LEU A 348 -12.50 -28.22 18.27
N VAL A 349 -13.81 -27.97 18.25
CA VAL A 349 -14.56 -27.59 17.05
C VAL A 349 -14.50 -26.08 16.87
N ALA A 350 -14.36 -25.61 15.63
CA ALA A 350 -14.47 -24.19 15.31
C ALA A 350 -15.88 -23.70 15.70
N GLU A 351 -16.00 -22.91 16.76
CA GLU A 351 -17.30 -22.60 17.34
C GLU A 351 -17.94 -21.39 16.68
N ALA A 352 -17.16 -20.37 16.35
CA ALA A 352 -17.69 -19.08 15.90
C ALA A 352 -18.37 -19.21 14.55
N ARG A 353 -17.65 -19.70 13.53
CA ARG A 353 -18.21 -19.80 12.18
C ARG A 353 -19.36 -20.81 12.12
N GLU A 354 -19.21 -21.98 12.73
CA GLU A 354 -20.26 -23.01 12.73
C GLU A 354 -21.52 -22.54 13.46
N ALA A 355 -21.39 -21.81 14.57
CA ALA A 355 -22.52 -21.24 15.27
C ALA A 355 -23.27 -20.23 14.40
N ILE A 356 -22.57 -19.35 13.67
CA ILE A 356 -23.19 -18.41 12.74
C ILE A 356 -23.92 -19.20 11.64
N VAL A 357 -23.26 -20.15 10.97
CA VAL A 357 -23.89 -20.93 9.89
C VAL A 357 -25.15 -21.65 10.37
N ARG A 358 -25.08 -22.32 11.52
CA ARG A 358 -26.23 -23.03 12.11
C ARG A 358 -27.37 -22.08 12.50
N THR A 359 -27.06 -20.90 13.02
CA THR A 359 -28.07 -19.93 13.46
C THR A 359 -28.89 -19.36 12.29
N TYR A 360 -28.26 -19.20 11.13
CA TYR A 360 -28.86 -18.59 9.94
C TYR A 360 -29.26 -19.58 8.84
N GLU A 361 -29.08 -20.88 9.09
CA GLU A 361 -29.48 -21.92 8.16
C GLU A 361 -30.98 -21.78 7.80
N GLY A 362 -31.28 -21.69 6.51
CA GLY A 362 -32.64 -21.48 5.99
C GLY A 362 -33.15 -20.03 6.04
N ARG A 363 -32.40 -19.08 6.61
CA ARG A 363 -32.81 -17.66 6.75
C ARG A 363 -31.93 -16.68 5.96
N TRP A 364 -30.99 -17.17 5.14
CA TRP A 364 -30.09 -16.33 4.33
C TRP A 364 -30.83 -15.28 3.48
N GLN A 365 -31.92 -15.70 2.82
CA GLN A 365 -32.72 -14.82 1.95
C GLN A 365 -33.45 -13.74 2.75
N GLU A 366 -33.97 -14.07 3.93
CA GLU A 366 -34.63 -13.13 4.85
C GLU A 366 -33.66 -12.00 5.26
N VAL A 367 -32.44 -12.38 5.65
CA VAL A 367 -31.38 -11.42 6.03
C VAL A 367 -30.99 -10.54 4.85
N ALA A 368 -30.78 -11.13 3.67
CA ALA A 368 -30.45 -10.39 2.46
C ALA A 368 -31.53 -9.36 2.09
N ASP A 369 -32.81 -9.75 2.13
CA ASP A 369 -33.92 -8.86 1.82
C ASP A 369 -34.09 -7.75 2.87
N GLN A 370 -33.84 -8.05 4.15
CA GLN A 370 -33.79 -7.03 5.20
C GLN A 370 -32.68 -6.00 4.93
N GLN A 371 -31.45 -6.46 4.67
CA GLN A 371 -30.32 -5.56 4.42
C GLN A 371 -30.48 -4.70 3.16
N LEU A 372 -31.09 -5.23 2.11
CA LEU A 372 -31.43 -4.44 0.92
C LEU A 372 -32.43 -3.31 1.22
N GLN A 373 -33.28 -3.48 2.24
CA GLN A 373 -34.27 -2.47 2.62
C GLN A 373 -33.71 -1.44 3.62
N THR A 374 -32.81 -1.85 4.51
CA THR A 374 -32.38 -1.02 5.65
C THR A 374 -30.92 -0.56 5.59
N VAL A 375 -30.04 -1.35 4.98
CA VAL A 375 -28.58 -1.09 4.93
C VAL A 375 -28.20 -0.50 3.57
N PHE A 376 -28.46 -1.22 2.48
CA PHE A 376 -28.02 -0.84 1.13
C PHE A 376 -29.03 0.10 0.45
N VAL A 377 -29.31 1.22 1.13
CA VAL A 377 -30.15 2.31 0.62
C VAL A 377 -29.30 3.47 0.11
N LYS A 378 -29.90 4.34 -0.70
CA LYS A 378 -29.21 5.53 -1.24
C LYS A 378 -28.63 6.39 -0.12
N GLU A 379 -27.34 6.70 -0.23
CA GLU A 379 -26.59 7.48 0.76
C GLU A 379 -27.00 8.95 0.74
N THR A 380 -26.98 9.57 1.92
CA THR A 380 -27.00 11.02 2.02
C THR A 380 -25.59 11.61 1.75
N PRO A 381 -25.46 12.88 1.36
CA PRO A 381 -24.15 13.50 1.14
C PRO A 381 -23.22 13.44 2.37
N ASP A 382 -23.78 13.58 3.56
CA ASP A 382 -23.01 13.50 4.83
C ASP A 382 -22.52 12.07 5.10
N GLU A 383 -23.34 11.07 4.79
CA GLU A 383 -22.94 9.66 4.88
C GLU A 383 -21.85 9.34 3.86
N LEU A 384 -21.97 9.81 2.62
CA LEU A 384 -20.94 9.59 1.60
C LEU A 384 -19.59 10.14 2.06
N LYS A 385 -19.56 11.38 2.57
CA LYS A 385 -18.35 11.99 3.12
C LYS A 385 -17.76 11.17 4.27
N ARG A 386 -18.60 10.63 5.15
CA ARG A 386 -18.16 9.76 6.24
C ARG A 386 -17.56 8.44 5.71
N LEU A 387 -18.21 7.80 4.74
CA LEU A 387 -17.76 6.54 4.14
C LEU A 387 -16.45 6.72 3.36
N THR A 388 -16.26 7.83 2.66
CA THR A 388 -15.00 8.15 1.98
C THR A 388 -13.84 8.26 2.97
N ASN A 389 -14.08 8.82 4.16
CA ASN A 389 -13.06 8.94 5.20
C ASN A 389 -12.81 7.63 5.98
N MET A 390 -13.63 6.59 5.78
CA MET A 390 -13.46 5.29 6.46
C MET A 390 -12.54 4.34 5.71
N ILE A 391 -12.27 4.58 4.44
CA ILE A 391 -11.62 3.61 3.58
C ILE A 391 -10.24 4.15 3.19
N SER A 392 -9.19 3.40 3.53
CA SER A 392 -7.81 3.67 3.13
C SER A 392 -7.52 3.29 1.68
N ILE A 393 -8.33 3.77 0.73
CA ILE A 393 -8.19 3.42 -0.70
C ILE A 393 -7.78 4.62 -1.54
N PRO A 394 -6.84 4.44 -2.50
CA PRO A 394 -6.53 5.47 -3.49
C PRO A 394 -7.80 5.98 -4.19
N LYS A 395 -7.96 7.30 -4.29
CA LYS A 395 -9.08 7.94 -4.99
C LYS A 395 -9.29 7.44 -6.43
N GLU A 396 -8.26 6.84 -7.04
CA GLU A 396 -8.26 6.25 -8.37
C GLU A 396 -9.34 5.17 -8.60
N LEU A 397 -9.86 4.54 -7.53
CA LEU A 397 -10.91 3.53 -7.62
C LEU A 397 -12.35 4.10 -7.63
N PHE A 398 -12.52 5.41 -7.46
CA PHE A 398 -13.84 6.05 -7.28
C PHE A 398 -14.06 7.32 -8.12
N ASP A 399 -13.29 7.54 -9.19
CA ASP A 399 -13.62 8.61 -10.14
C ASP A 399 -14.86 8.20 -10.96
N ASP A 400 -16.04 8.53 -10.44
CA ASP A 400 -17.32 8.46 -11.15
C ASP A 400 -17.24 9.37 -12.39
N GLY A 401 -17.79 8.89 -13.51
CA GLY A 401 -17.67 9.49 -14.84
C GLY A 401 -18.12 10.97 -14.98
N PRO A 402 -18.04 11.52 -16.22
CA PRO A 402 -17.89 12.94 -16.48
C PRO A 402 -19.06 13.78 -15.95
N GLU A 403 -18.72 14.89 -15.29
CA GLU A 403 -19.67 15.92 -14.85
C GLU A 403 -20.54 16.42 -16.02
N PRO A 404 -21.85 16.67 -15.79
CA PRO A 404 -22.75 17.14 -16.83
C PRO A 404 -22.42 18.58 -17.27
N PRO A 405 -22.57 18.90 -18.57
CA PRO A 405 -22.20 20.21 -19.09
C PRO A 405 -23.22 21.28 -18.66
N GLU A 406 -22.74 22.33 -18.00
CA GLU A 406 -23.50 23.56 -17.82
C GLU A 406 -23.64 24.30 -19.16
N LEU A 407 -24.90 24.39 -19.63
CA LEU A 407 -25.31 25.23 -20.74
C LEU A 407 -25.37 26.69 -20.29
N SER A 408 -24.51 27.55 -20.84
CA SER A 408 -24.88 28.94 -21.09
C SER A 408 -24.23 29.45 -22.39
N GLY A 409 -25.07 30.04 -23.23
CA GLY A 409 -24.76 30.32 -24.62
C GLY A 409 -24.27 31.74 -24.90
N THR A 410 -24.05 31.90 -26.20
CA THR A 410 -23.90 33.11 -27.01
C THR A 410 -22.51 33.73 -27.17
N SER A 411 -22.20 33.90 -28.44
CA SER A 411 -20.98 34.36 -29.09
C SER A 411 -20.70 35.83 -28.82
N ASP A 412 -19.46 36.16 -28.44
CA ASP A 412 -18.70 37.36 -28.88
C ASP A 412 -17.39 37.48 -28.08
N ALA A 413 -16.48 36.50 -28.17
CA ALA A 413 -15.20 36.55 -27.44
C ALA A 413 -14.02 35.82 -28.14
N VAL A 414 -14.08 35.59 -29.45
CA VAL A 414 -13.12 34.71 -30.15
C VAL A 414 -11.76 35.38 -30.44
N ALA A 415 -11.61 36.70 -30.25
CA ALA A 415 -10.35 37.39 -30.54
C ALA A 415 -9.47 37.71 -29.30
N ALA A 416 -10.04 37.75 -28.09
CA ALA A 416 -9.29 38.03 -26.86
C ALA A 416 -8.88 36.75 -26.09
N ALA A 417 -9.50 35.60 -26.38
CA ALA A 417 -9.26 34.33 -25.70
C ALA A 417 -7.99 33.59 -26.17
N GLN A 418 -7.46 33.90 -27.36
CA GLN A 418 -6.27 33.22 -27.88
C GLN A 418 -4.95 33.68 -27.22
N SER A 419 -4.87 34.92 -26.74
CA SER A 419 -3.66 35.39 -26.03
C SER A 419 -3.66 34.96 -24.56
N SER A 420 -4.81 34.81 -23.92
CA SER A 420 -4.90 34.32 -22.53
C SER A 420 -4.78 32.79 -22.43
N SER A 421 -5.17 32.04 -23.46
CA SER A 421 -5.03 30.57 -23.47
C SER A 421 -3.58 30.11 -23.63
N VAL A 422 -2.76 30.85 -24.37
CA VAL A 422 -1.33 30.51 -24.60
C VAL A 422 -0.50 30.77 -23.33
N ALA A 423 -0.65 31.94 -22.70
CA ALA A 423 0.04 32.23 -21.43
C ALA A 423 -0.35 31.26 -20.30
N SER A 424 -1.61 30.79 -20.30
CA SER A 424 -2.07 29.76 -19.36
C SER A 424 -1.42 28.39 -19.64
N ALA A 425 -1.18 28.03 -20.91
CA ALA A 425 -0.56 26.77 -21.28
C ALA A 425 0.96 26.77 -21.02
N GLU A 426 1.65 27.89 -21.25
CA GLU A 426 3.07 28.08 -20.93
C GLU A 426 3.31 28.00 -19.42
N SER A 427 2.47 28.67 -18.61
CA SER A 427 2.55 28.54 -17.15
C SER A 427 2.28 27.11 -16.66
N ALA A 428 1.36 26.37 -17.29
CA ALA A 428 1.07 24.98 -16.93
C ALA A 428 2.24 24.04 -17.28
N ALA A 429 2.91 24.26 -18.41
CA ALA A 429 4.07 23.48 -18.81
C ALA A 429 5.25 23.66 -17.85
N TRP A 430 5.53 24.90 -17.43
CA TRP A 430 6.57 25.18 -16.45
C TRP A 430 6.23 24.67 -15.04
N GLU A 431 4.95 24.67 -14.67
CA GLU A 431 4.49 24.04 -13.44
C GLU A 431 4.68 22.51 -13.45
N ALA A 432 4.45 21.86 -14.60
CA ALA A 432 4.76 20.45 -14.76
C ALA A 432 6.27 20.17 -14.61
N VAL A 433 7.13 21.06 -15.15
CA VAL A 433 8.59 20.95 -14.99
C VAL A 433 9.02 21.06 -13.53
N THR A 434 8.48 22.02 -12.77
CA THR A 434 8.87 22.20 -11.35
C THR A 434 8.39 21.07 -10.44
N LYS A 435 7.36 20.31 -10.84
CA LYS A 435 6.86 19.13 -10.10
C LYS A 435 7.71 17.86 -10.32
N LEU A 436 8.56 17.80 -11.34
CA LEU A 436 9.39 16.61 -11.60
C LEU A 436 10.36 16.33 -10.45
N ALA A 437 10.46 15.06 -10.03
CA ALA A 437 11.29 14.64 -8.89
C ALA A 437 12.77 15.00 -9.06
N LEU A 438 13.30 14.89 -10.29
CA LEU A 438 14.68 15.27 -10.60
C LEU A 438 14.90 16.79 -10.45
N VAL A 439 13.94 17.62 -10.90
CA VAL A 439 14.03 19.09 -10.77
C VAL A 439 13.97 19.52 -9.31
N ARG A 440 13.01 18.96 -8.55
CA ARG A 440 12.83 19.25 -7.12
C ARG A 440 14.07 18.87 -6.30
N SER A 441 14.61 17.68 -6.53
CA SER A 441 15.80 17.20 -5.82
C SER A 441 17.06 17.98 -6.22
N THR A 442 17.30 18.26 -7.50
CA THR A 442 18.43 19.08 -7.95
C THR A 442 18.36 20.50 -7.38
N ALA A 443 17.19 21.14 -7.38
CA ALA A 443 17.00 22.46 -6.77
C ALA A 443 17.25 22.43 -5.25
N SER A 444 16.83 21.36 -4.56
CA SER A 444 17.05 21.18 -3.12
C SER A 444 18.53 21.02 -2.77
N PHE A 445 19.28 20.19 -3.51
CA PHE A 445 20.74 20.05 -3.31
C PHE A 445 21.48 21.34 -3.67
N PHE A 446 21.07 22.03 -4.73
CA PHE A 446 21.62 23.33 -5.08
C PHE A 446 21.38 24.33 -3.94
N ALA A 447 20.14 24.53 -3.48
CA ALA A 447 19.84 25.42 -2.36
C ALA A 447 20.65 25.08 -1.08
N ALA A 448 20.76 23.79 -0.73
CA ALA A 448 21.46 23.34 0.48
C ALA A 448 22.98 23.58 0.43
N ALA A 449 23.60 23.56 -0.76
CA ALA A 449 25.05 23.74 -0.91
C ALA A 449 25.56 25.11 -0.39
N LYS A 450 24.71 26.16 -0.40
CA LYS A 450 25.04 27.49 0.14
C LYS A 450 24.13 27.95 1.28
N SER A 451 23.32 27.07 1.87
CA SER A 451 22.28 27.48 2.83
C SER A 451 22.79 28.24 4.07
N GLU A 452 24.03 28.00 4.51
CA GLU A 452 24.67 28.70 5.64
C GLU A 452 25.06 30.15 5.30
N ASP A 453 25.41 30.42 4.05
CA ASP A 453 25.91 31.72 3.56
C ASP A 453 24.88 32.47 2.70
N ALA A 454 23.74 31.83 2.39
CA ALA A 454 22.71 32.36 1.51
C ALA A 454 21.99 33.55 2.16
N PRO A 455 21.83 34.69 1.46
CA PRO A 455 21.07 35.81 1.99
C PRO A 455 19.58 35.46 2.10
N LEU A 456 18.87 36.09 3.05
CA LEU A 456 17.46 35.80 3.33
C LEU A 456 16.53 36.03 2.14
N ASP A 457 16.91 36.90 1.20
CA ASP A 457 16.19 37.23 -0.04
C ASP A 457 16.66 36.44 -1.28
N GLU A 458 17.49 35.40 -1.09
CA GLU A 458 17.90 34.50 -2.18
C GLU A 458 16.70 33.76 -2.77
N VAL A 459 16.64 33.74 -4.10
CA VAL A 459 15.67 32.98 -4.89
C VAL A 459 16.43 32.21 -5.96
N LEU A 460 16.15 30.91 -6.08
CA LEU A 460 16.64 30.09 -7.17
C LEU A 460 15.78 30.32 -8.40
N VAL A 461 16.40 30.51 -9.56
CA VAL A 461 15.70 30.77 -10.82
C VAL A 461 15.96 29.62 -11.78
N LEU A 462 14.90 28.85 -12.07
CA LEU A 462 14.90 27.79 -13.06
C LEU A 462 14.63 28.40 -14.45
N SER A 463 15.45 28.02 -15.43
CA SER A 463 15.27 28.40 -16.82
C SER A 463 15.69 27.28 -17.78
N ALA A 464 15.31 27.41 -19.05
CA ALA A 464 15.76 26.50 -20.10
C ALA A 464 16.65 27.29 -21.07
N PRO A 465 17.94 26.93 -21.23
CA PRO A 465 18.78 27.59 -22.21
C PRO A 465 18.30 27.31 -23.63
N ALA A 466 18.71 28.16 -24.58
CA ALA A 466 18.39 28.02 -26.00
C ALA A 466 18.85 26.64 -26.51
N GLN A 467 17.91 25.84 -27.00
CA GLN A 467 18.13 24.45 -27.38
C GLN A 467 17.09 23.97 -28.40
N PRO A 468 17.41 22.96 -29.23
CA PRO A 468 16.41 22.35 -30.10
C PRO A 468 15.33 21.64 -29.26
N THR A 469 14.08 21.72 -29.72
CA THR A 469 12.95 21.07 -29.05
C THR A 469 13.16 19.55 -28.98
N PRO A 470 13.29 18.95 -27.78
CA PRO A 470 13.54 17.52 -27.65
C PRO A 470 12.30 16.71 -28.03
N GLY A 471 12.49 15.67 -28.87
CA GLY A 471 11.43 14.70 -29.19
C GLY A 471 11.23 13.64 -28.11
N PRO A 472 10.22 12.76 -28.24
CA PRO A 472 10.02 11.62 -27.33
C PRO A 472 11.28 10.74 -27.23
N GLY A 473 11.75 10.47 -26.01
CA GLY A 473 13.02 9.79 -25.73
C GLY A 473 14.24 10.72 -25.66
N GLY A 474 14.08 12.02 -25.93
CA GLY A 474 15.11 13.04 -25.81
C GLY A 474 15.31 13.55 -24.38
N ARG A 475 16.24 14.51 -24.21
CA ARG A 475 16.48 15.16 -22.91
C ARG A 475 16.34 16.68 -23.05
N LEU A 476 15.58 17.30 -22.15
CA LEU A 476 15.47 18.75 -22.02
C LEU A 476 16.57 19.24 -21.08
N LYS A 477 17.39 20.21 -21.54
CA LYS A 477 18.38 20.87 -20.68
C LYS A 477 17.72 21.98 -19.87
N LEU A 478 18.11 22.09 -18.61
CA LEU A 478 17.64 23.08 -17.66
C LEU A 478 18.83 23.67 -16.91
N GLU A 479 18.66 24.90 -16.44
CA GLU A 479 19.64 25.64 -15.67
C GLU A 479 18.96 26.24 -14.44
N ILE A 480 19.60 26.10 -13.27
CA ILE A 480 19.19 26.81 -12.04
C ILE A 480 20.28 27.82 -11.70
N THR A 481 19.88 29.06 -11.47
CA THR A 481 20.78 30.16 -11.08
C THR A 481 20.37 30.77 -9.75
N ARG A 482 21.33 31.30 -9.00
CA ARG A 482 21.03 32.08 -7.79
C ARG A 482 20.76 33.53 -8.14
N SER A 483 19.64 34.04 -7.66
CA SER A 483 19.29 35.45 -7.80
C SER A 483 18.78 36.01 -6.48
N ARG A 484 18.45 37.30 -6.48
CA ARG A 484 17.77 37.95 -5.36
C ARG A 484 16.39 38.38 -5.80
N LYS A 485 15.40 38.28 -4.90
CA LYS A 485 14.02 38.65 -5.23
C LYS A 485 13.91 40.08 -5.78
N GLY A 486 14.66 41.05 -5.22
CA GLY A 486 14.67 42.44 -5.71
C GLY A 486 15.30 42.64 -7.11
N GLN A 487 15.91 41.60 -7.68
CA GLN A 487 16.44 41.58 -9.04
C GLN A 487 15.47 40.91 -10.04
N LEU A 488 14.48 40.16 -9.55
CA LEU A 488 13.39 39.60 -10.35
C LEU A 488 12.43 40.74 -10.77
N GLY A 489 12.27 40.98 -12.08
CA GLY A 489 11.27 41.92 -12.59
C GLY A 489 11.71 43.39 -12.82
N ARG A 490 12.99 43.69 -13.06
CA ARG A 490 13.46 45.06 -13.38
C ARG A 490 13.14 45.56 -14.80
N THR A 491 12.00 45.18 -15.36
CA THR A 491 11.42 45.78 -16.57
C THR A 491 9.98 46.22 -16.31
N GLY A 492 9.80 47.39 -15.71
CA GLY A 492 8.55 48.15 -15.80
C GLY A 492 7.65 48.13 -14.56
N ASP A 493 7.55 49.33 -13.99
CA ASP A 493 6.53 49.85 -13.07
C ASP A 493 6.59 49.53 -11.57
N LYS A 494 6.75 50.61 -10.78
CA LYS A 494 6.90 50.59 -9.31
C LYS A 494 5.52 50.47 -8.67
N SER A 495 5.03 49.25 -8.49
CA SER A 495 3.82 48.97 -7.69
C SER A 495 4.15 48.84 -6.20
N ARG A 496 3.39 49.54 -5.35
CA ARG A 496 3.40 49.40 -3.87
C ARG A 496 3.07 47.97 -3.38
N SER A 497 2.66 47.07 -4.27
CA SER A 497 2.33 45.66 -4.00
C SER A 497 3.55 44.77 -3.68
N GLY A 498 4.75 45.13 -4.13
CA GLY A 498 5.95 44.29 -3.96
C GLY A 498 6.46 44.21 -2.51
N ALA A 499 6.42 45.32 -1.77
CA ALA A 499 6.97 45.38 -0.40
C ALA A 499 6.18 44.56 0.63
N ALA A 500 4.86 44.46 0.46
CA ALA A 500 4.01 43.63 1.32
C ALA A 500 4.19 42.12 1.01
N ALA A 501 4.35 41.77 -0.27
CA ALA A 501 4.65 40.40 -0.68
C ALA A 501 6.06 39.96 -0.24
N ASP A 502 7.03 40.87 -0.19
CA ASP A 502 8.38 40.64 0.34
C ASP A 502 8.37 40.44 1.85
N ALA A 503 7.63 41.25 2.60
CA ALA A 503 7.49 41.09 4.05
C ALA A 503 6.81 39.77 4.44
N ASN A 504 5.76 39.36 3.70
CA ASN A 504 5.08 38.07 3.93
C ASN A 504 5.95 36.86 3.59
N LEU A 505 6.81 36.95 2.56
CA LEU A 505 7.72 35.86 2.19
C LEU A 505 8.87 35.72 3.20
N LEU A 506 9.42 36.83 3.68
CA LEU A 506 10.43 36.81 4.75
C LEU A 506 9.84 36.30 6.08
N ALA A 507 8.59 36.64 6.38
CA ALA A 507 7.86 36.09 7.53
C ALA A 507 7.66 34.57 7.42
N ARG A 508 7.21 34.08 6.25
CA ARG A 508 7.03 32.64 6.00
C ARG A 508 8.33 31.84 6.07
N ARG A 509 9.44 32.38 5.54
CA ARG A 509 10.76 31.74 5.62
C ARG A 509 11.34 31.76 7.04
N ALA A 510 10.99 32.77 7.85
CA ALA A 510 11.36 32.83 9.25
C ALA A 510 10.51 31.85 10.12
N GLU A 511 9.25 31.60 9.73
CA GLU A 511 8.35 30.63 10.36
C GLU A 511 8.73 29.17 10.03
N SER A 512 9.27 28.90 8.84
CA SER A 512 9.61 27.54 8.38
C SER A 512 10.99 27.01 8.83
N GLY A 513 11.72 27.74 9.68
CA GLY A 513 12.90 27.20 10.38
C GLY A 513 14.05 26.64 9.52
N GLY A 514 14.09 26.90 8.21
CA GLY A 514 15.10 26.33 7.29
C GLY A 514 14.65 25.06 6.53
N GLU A 515 13.35 24.76 6.54
CA GLU A 515 12.73 23.61 5.85
C GLU A 515 12.36 23.88 4.39
N ASP A 516 12.34 25.16 3.99
CA ASP A 516 11.96 25.61 2.65
C ASP A 516 13.02 26.51 1.99
N PHE A 517 13.03 26.53 0.65
CA PHE A 517 13.75 27.51 -0.18
C PHE A 517 12.82 28.16 -1.21
N LEU A 518 13.27 29.27 -1.81
CA LEU A 518 12.48 30.02 -2.80
C LEU A 518 12.89 29.64 -4.21
N LEU A 519 11.91 29.31 -5.05
CA LEU A 519 12.08 28.96 -6.46
C LEU A 519 11.20 29.87 -7.34
N ALA A 520 11.78 30.35 -8.43
CA ALA A 520 11.10 31.09 -9.49
C ALA A 520 11.44 30.47 -10.85
N VAL A 521 10.58 30.72 -11.84
CA VAL A 521 10.81 30.30 -13.22
C VAL A 521 11.03 31.54 -14.09
N ALA A 522 12.11 31.55 -14.86
CA ALA A 522 12.37 32.58 -15.87
C ALA A 522 12.05 32.03 -17.26
N ALA A 523 10.85 32.34 -17.74
CA ALA A 523 10.37 31.98 -19.08
C ALA A 523 9.36 33.01 -19.61
N ASP A 524 9.25 33.09 -20.94
CA ASP A 524 8.21 33.89 -21.59
C ASP A 524 6.81 33.39 -21.19
N GLY A 525 5.89 34.31 -20.92
CA GLY A 525 4.52 33.99 -20.48
C GLY A 525 4.36 33.66 -18.99
N VAL A 526 5.45 33.44 -18.25
CA VAL A 526 5.43 33.25 -16.78
C VAL A 526 5.67 34.59 -16.08
N PRO A 527 4.82 35.03 -15.13
CA PRO A 527 5.06 36.26 -14.38
C PRO A 527 6.38 36.20 -13.61
N ALA A 528 7.30 37.13 -13.89
CA ALA A 528 8.64 37.17 -13.30
C ALA A 528 8.64 37.35 -11.77
N ASP A 529 7.50 37.74 -11.18
CA ASP A 529 7.28 37.92 -9.75
C ASP A 529 6.66 36.70 -9.04
N LYS A 530 6.33 35.63 -9.78
CA LYS A 530 5.77 34.39 -9.23
C LYS A 530 6.88 33.54 -8.58
N VAL A 531 7.15 33.82 -7.30
CA VAL A 531 8.08 33.05 -6.44
C VAL A 531 7.29 32.04 -5.60
N GLN A 532 7.74 30.78 -5.58
CA GLN A 532 7.16 29.69 -4.80
C GLN A 532 8.09 29.32 -3.64
N SER A 533 7.50 29.01 -2.47
CA SER A 533 8.21 28.33 -1.37
C SER A 533 8.16 26.84 -1.66
N VAL A 534 9.31 26.18 -1.64
CA VAL A 534 9.45 24.76 -1.98
C VAL A 534 10.20 24.05 -0.85
N PRO A 535 9.69 22.92 -0.34
CA PRO A 535 10.37 22.16 0.70
C PRO A 535 11.63 21.50 0.16
N PHE A 536 12.63 21.33 1.02
CA PHE A 536 13.82 20.56 0.68
C PHE A 536 13.47 19.07 0.56
N VAL A 537 13.84 18.44 -0.56
CA VAL A 537 13.63 17.01 -0.81
C VAL A 537 14.91 16.28 -1.23
N SER A 538 14.99 15.00 -0.91
CA SER A 538 16.07 14.11 -1.36
C SER A 538 15.87 13.64 -2.81
N GLN A 539 16.87 12.95 -3.39
CA GLN A 539 16.74 12.32 -4.72
C GLN A 539 15.56 11.32 -4.82
N LYS A 540 15.11 10.77 -3.69
CA LYS A 540 13.95 9.86 -3.60
C LYS A 540 12.65 10.57 -3.21
N GLY A 541 12.59 11.90 -3.32
CA GLY A 541 11.39 12.69 -2.99
C GLY A 541 11.12 12.91 -1.49
N ALA A 542 11.77 12.17 -0.59
CA ALA A 542 11.57 12.35 0.85
C ALA A 542 11.98 13.75 1.35
N SER A 543 11.15 14.37 2.17
CA SER A 543 11.40 15.67 2.83
C SER A 543 12.67 15.63 3.69
N ARG A 544 13.46 16.71 3.62
CA ARG A 544 14.73 16.89 4.33
C ARG A 544 14.85 18.33 4.81
N THR A 545 15.85 18.60 5.65
CA THR A 545 16.27 19.98 5.94
C THR A 545 17.48 20.36 5.09
N ALA A 546 17.75 21.66 4.95
CA ALA A 546 18.94 22.17 4.27
C ALA A 546 20.23 21.56 4.85
N GLU A 547 20.32 21.47 6.18
CA GLU A 547 21.47 20.90 6.89
C GLU A 547 21.68 19.41 6.58
N GLN A 548 20.60 18.63 6.52
CA GLN A 548 20.66 17.20 6.19
C GLN A 548 21.17 16.99 4.75
N LEU A 549 20.69 17.78 3.80
CA LEU A 549 21.15 17.70 2.40
C LEU A 549 22.59 18.17 2.25
N ARG A 550 23.00 19.23 2.96
CA ARG A 550 24.39 19.71 3.00
C ARG A 550 25.33 18.65 3.60
N SER A 551 24.93 18.00 4.70
CA SER A 551 25.67 16.87 5.28
C SER A 551 25.86 15.72 4.28
N LEU A 552 24.86 15.45 3.43
CA LEU A 552 24.96 14.46 2.36
C LEU A 552 25.90 14.87 1.21
N LEU A 553 26.08 16.17 0.96
CA LEU A 553 27.04 16.69 -0.02
C LEU A 553 28.47 16.69 0.53
N SER A 554 28.65 16.90 1.83
CA SER A 554 29.95 16.90 2.50
C SER A 554 30.52 15.49 2.80
N LYS A 555 29.86 14.42 2.33
CA LYS A 555 30.35 13.04 2.50
C LYS A 555 31.54 12.77 1.56
N PRO A 556 32.52 11.94 1.97
CA PRO A 556 33.65 11.56 1.12
C PRO A 556 33.19 10.93 -0.20
N GLY A 557 33.76 11.34 -1.33
CA GLY A 557 33.42 10.87 -2.67
C GLY A 557 32.30 11.66 -3.37
N ARG A 558 31.92 12.83 -2.85
CA ARG A 558 30.94 13.76 -3.43
C ARG A 558 31.48 15.18 -3.58
N GLU A 559 32.80 15.34 -3.50
CA GLU A 559 33.50 16.62 -3.56
C GLU A 559 33.16 17.36 -4.87
N ASP A 560 33.14 16.66 -6.00
CA ASP A 560 32.80 17.23 -7.32
C ASP A 560 31.34 17.74 -7.39
N LEU A 561 30.40 17.05 -6.72
CA LEU A 561 28.99 17.47 -6.66
C LEU A 561 28.80 18.67 -5.75
N LEU A 562 29.53 18.70 -4.64
CA LEU A 562 29.52 19.85 -3.74
C LEU A 562 30.14 21.07 -4.43
N GLU A 563 31.23 20.91 -5.18
CA GLU A 563 31.85 21.97 -5.98
C GLU A 563 30.88 22.50 -7.04
N MET A 564 30.28 21.61 -7.84
CA MET A 564 29.28 21.96 -8.85
C MET A 564 28.07 22.72 -8.28
N TYR A 565 27.51 22.28 -7.15
CA TYR A 565 26.37 22.98 -6.53
C TYR A 565 26.77 24.23 -5.74
N SER A 566 28.05 24.41 -5.45
CA SER A 566 28.62 25.61 -4.86
C SER A 566 28.90 26.72 -5.89
N ASP A 567 28.72 26.45 -7.18
CA ASP A 567 28.68 27.52 -8.18
C ASP A 567 27.35 28.30 -8.12
N ASP A 568 27.31 29.44 -8.80
CA ASP A 568 26.11 30.28 -8.90
C ASP A 568 25.11 29.77 -9.95
N ILE A 569 25.51 28.76 -10.72
CA ILE A 569 24.78 28.14 -11.83
C ILE A 569 24.92 26.62 -11.75
N ALA A 570 23.81 25.89 -11.91
CA ALA A 570 23.82 24.44 -12.07
C ALA A 570 23.03 24.03 -13.33
N GLU A 571 23.71 23.40 -14.28
CA GLU A 571 23.11 22.83 -15.48
C GLU A 571 22.80 21.34 -15.31
N PHE A 572 21.62 20.92 -15.76
CA PHE A 572 21.22 19.51 -15.73
C PHE A 572 20.23 19.21 -16.86
N SER A 573 19.79 17.95 -16.98
CA SER A 573 18.81 17.59 -18.00
C SER A 573 17.80 16.57 -17.49
N ILE A 574 16.57 16.68 -17.97
CA ILE A 574 15.45 15.80 -17.64
C ILE A 574 15.03 14.98 -18.87
N PRO A 575 14.57 13.73 -18.72
CA PRO A 575 14.07 12.95 -19.84
C PRO A 575 12.69 13.45 -20.31
N VAL A 576 12.43 13.33 -21.62
CA VAL A 576 11.14 13.61 -22.25
C VAL A 576 10.53 12.31 -22.76
N GLY A 577 9.33 11.93 -22.32
CA GLY A 577 8.73 10.65 -22.73
C GLY A 577 7.39 10.34 -22.07
N LEU A 578 6.78 9.24 -22.51
CA LEU A 578 5.59 8.67 -21.89
C LEU A 578 6.07 7.73 -20.77
N SER A 579 6.20 8.28 -19.56
CA SER A 579 6.53 7.53 -18.34
C SER A 579 5.26 6.94 -17.72
N ALA A 580 5.40 5.85 -16.96
CA ALA A 580 4.31 5.22 -16.21
C ALA A 580 3.98 5.94 -14.88
N GLY A 581 4.72 7.00 -14.55
CA GLY A 581 4.42 7.94 -13.47
C GLY A 581 4.69 9.38 -13.91
N GLU A 582 3.81 10.31 -13.55
CA GLU A 582 3.86 11.72 -13.97
C GLU A 582 5.12 12.48 -13.48
N GLU A 583 5.89 11.92 -12.54
CA GLU A 583 6.99 12.60 -11.86
C GLU A 583 8.41 12.35 -12.41
N GLU A 584 8.61 11.37 -13.29
CA GLU A 584 9.96 10.95 -13.73
C GLU A 584 10.40 11.52 -15.09
N ALA A 585 9.46 11.81 -15.99
CA ALA A 585 9.76 12.34 -17.32
C ALA A 585 8.73 13.39 -17.74
N LEU A 586 9.20 14.44 -18.42
CA LEU A 586 8.30 15.46 -18.94
C LEU A 586 7.50 14.89 -20.12
N GLU A 587 6.18 14.97 -20.05
CA GLU A 587 5.34 14.52 -21.14
C GLU A 587 5.59 15.35 -22.41
N PRO A 588 5.61 14.72 -23.60
CA PRO A 588 5.86 15.42 -24.86
C PRO A 588 4.90 16.59 -25.13
N ARG A 589 3.66 16.54 -24.59
CA ARG A 589 2.66 17.62 -24.77
C ARG A 589 3.08 18.94 -24.12
N PHE A 590 3.88 18.93 -23.05
CA PHE A 590 4.31 20.15 -22.37
C PHE A 590 5.52 20.80 -23.06
N VAL A 591 6.34 20.02 -23.77
CA VAL A 591 7.57 20.50 -24.42
C VAL A 591 7.29 21.59 -25.46
N SER A 592 6.19 21.49 -26.20
CA SER A 592 5.81 22.49 -27.21
C SER A 592 5.44 23.85 -26.60
N TRP A 593 5.12 23.89 -25.31
CA TRP A 593 4.71 25.09 -24.58
C TRP A 593 5.83 25.67 -23.70
N LEU A 594 7.04 25.13 -23.76
CA LEU A 594 8.19 25.65 -23.00
C LEU A 594 8.89 26.84 -23.69
N GLY A 595 8.41 27.29 -24.86
CA GLY A 595 8.97 28.47 -25.54
C GLY A 595 10.43 28.31 -25.97
N LEU A 596 10.89 27.07 -26.23
CA LEU A 596 12.30 26.80 -26.57
C LEU A 596 12.61 27.38 -27.97
N HIS A 597 13.36 28.49 -27.99
CA HIS A 597 13.87 29.10 -29.22
C HIS A 597 15.36 28.77 -29.39
N VAL A 598 15.77 28.50 -30.63
CA VAL A 598 17.18 28.25 -31.01
C VAL A 598 17.91 29.56 -31.24
#